data_AF-A0A3B9LW05-F1
#
_entry.id   AF-A0A3B9LW05-F1
#
_cell.length_a   1.000
_cell.length_b   1.000
_cell.length_c   1.000
_cell.angle_alpha   90.00
_cell.angle_beta   90.00
_cell.angle_gamma   90.00
#
_symmetry.space_group_name_H-M   'P 1'
#
loop_
_entity.id
_entity.type
_entity.pdbx_description
1 polymer ?
#
loop_
_entity_poly.entity_id
_entity_poly.type
_entity_poly.pdbx_seq_one_letter_code
_entity_poly.pdbx_strand_id
1 'polypeptide(L)' 'IADANDEAQFAELYTQGELTQRAWKQHVQVMNEGPGHIPMHMIKVNMEKQLEWCDEAPFYTLGPLTTDIAPGY' A
#
# COMPACT_ATOMS: atom_id res chain seq x y z
N ILE A 1 -11.34 7.35 5.83
CA ILE A 1 -10.89 8.14 4.66
C ILE A 1 -10.01 9.35 5.00
N ALA A 2 -10.13 9.98 6.18
CA ALA A 2 -9.34 11.19 6.49
C ALA A 2 -7.82 10.95 6.54
N ASP A 3 -7.40 9.78 7.01
CA ASP A 3 -5.99 9.41 7.18
C ASP A 3 -5.37 8.79 5.92
N ALA A 4 -6.10 8.80 4.81
CA ALA A 4 -5.65 8.22 3.56
C ALA A 4 -4.40 8.94 3.04
N ASN A 5 -3.36 8.17 2.71
CA ASN A 5 -2.11 8.65 2.12
C ASN A 5 -1.35 9.67 2.99
N ASP A 6 -1.45 9.52 4.31
CA ASP A 6 -0.67 10.33 5.24
C ASP A 6 0.83 9.97 5.23
N GLU A 7 1.62 10.73 5.98
CA GLU A 7 3.07 10.52 6.07
C GLU A 7 3.42 9.16 6.70
N ALA A 8 2.65 8.74 7.70
CA ALA A 8 2.89 7.46 8.38
C ALA A 8 2.70 6.28 7.43
N GLN A 9 1.62 6.25 6.66
CA GLN A 9 1.33 5.23 5.66
C GLN A 9 2.45 5.16 4.60
N PHE A 10 2.89 6.31 4.08
CA PHE A 10 3.94 6.32 3.06
C PHE A 10 5.35 6.01 3.60
N ALA A 11 5.66 6.39 4.84
CA ALA A 11 6.91 6.03 5.47
C ALA A 11 7.02 4.50 5.67
N GLU A 12 5.92 3.85 6.05
CA GLU A 12 5.86 2.39 6.12
C GLU A 12 6.00 1.75 4.74
N LEU A 13 5.26 2.23 3.72
CA LEU A 13 5.35 1.70 2.36
C LEU A 13 6.77 1.77 1.78
N TYR A 14 7.48 2.87 2.03
CA TYR A 14 8.88 2.99 1.64
C TYR A 14 9.75 1.94 2.33
N THR A 15 9.56 1.74 3.63
CA THR A 15 10.27 0.73 4.43
C THR A 15 9.95 -0.69 3.95
N GLN A 16 8.70 -0.96 3.58
CA GLN A 16 8.28 -2.24 2.99
C GLN A 16 9.08 -2.55 1.72
N GLY A 17 9.36 -1.57 0.87
CA GLY A 17 10.21 -1.71 -0.31
C GLY A 17 11.66 -2.10 0.03
N GLU A 18 12.26 -1.46 1.03
CA GLU A 18 13.60 -1.85 1.52
C GLU A 18 13.63 -3.29 2.03
N LEU A 19 12.57 -3.72 2.72
CA LEU A 19 12.42 -5.09 3.21
C LEU A 19 12.23 -6.09 2.08
N THR A 20 11.47 -5.74 1.03
CA THR A 20 11.33 -6.53 -0.19
C THR A 20 12.69 -6.83 -0.81
N GLN A 21 13.52 -5.80 -1.01
CA GLN A 21 14.87 -5.96 -1.55
C GLN A 21 15.78 -6.83 -0.65
N ARG A 22 15.67 -6.68 0.67
CA ARG A 22 16.43 -7.51 1.62
C ARG A 22 16.02 -8.99 1.55
N ALA A 23 14.73 -9.28 1.42
CA ALA A 23 14.20 -10.64 1.31
C ALA A 23 14.56 -11.29 -0.03
N TRP A 24 14.52 -10.54 -1.14
CA TRP A 24 14.94 -11.04 -2.46
C TRP A 24 16.41 -11.43 -2.52
N LYS A 25 17.30 -10.73 -1.81
CA LYS A 25 18.71 -11.15 -1.64
C LYS A 25 18.86 -12.52 -0.97
N GLN A 26 17.82 -13.00 -0.29
CA GLN A 26 17.76 -14.32 0.35
C GLN A 26 16.85 -15.30 -0.42
N HIS A 27 16.41 -14.95 -1.62
CA HIS A 27 15.49 -15.74 -2.45
C HIS A 27 14.14 -16.06 -1.77
N VAL A 28 13.70 -15.20 -0.85
CA VAL A 28 12.38 -15.31 -0.21
C VAL A 28 11.37 -14.55 -1.07
N GLN A 29 10.24 -15.19 -1.38
CA GLN A 29 9.15 -14.56 -2.12
C GLN A 29 8.44 -13.53 -1.23
N VAL A 30 8.04 -12.40 -1.83
CA VAL A 30 7.43 -11.26 -1.12
C VAL A 30 6.23 -10.75 -1.90
N MET A 31 5.21 -10.33 -1.15
CA MET A 31 4.19 -9.39 -1.57
C MET A 31 4.14 -8.26 -0.53
N ASN A 32 3.71 -7.06 -0.91
CA ASN A 32 3.51 -5.94 0.01
C ASN A 32 2.02 -5.75 0.30
N GLU A 33 1.69 -5.43 1.54
CA GLU A 33 0.31 -5.13 1.92
C GLU A 33 0.03 -3.63 1.77
N GLY A 34 -1.17 -3.31 1.28
CA GLY A 34 -1.62 -1.96 0.99
C GLY A 34 -2.79 -1.49 1.87
N PRO A 35 -3.29 -0.28 1.62
CA PRO A 35 -4.19 0.41 2.52
C PRO A 35 -5.60 -0.19 2.62
N GLY A 36 -6.31 0.28 3.65
CA GLY A 36 -7.70 -0.05 3.92
C GLY A 36 -8.72 0.99 3.43
N HIS A 37 -8.65 2.25 3.87
CA HIS A 37 -9.70 3.26 3.62
C HIS A 37 -9.16 4.45 2.81
N ILE A 38 -9.41 4.48 1.49
CA ILE A 38 -8.86 5.47 0.55
C ILE A 38 -9.97 6.03 -0.35
N PRO A 39 -10.21 7.35 -0.40
CA PRO A 39 -11.18 7.93 -1.33
C PRO A 39 -10.70 7.78 -2.79
N MET A 40 -11.63 7.62 -3.73
CA MET A 40 -11.31 7.18 -5.12
C MET A 40 -10.20 7.99 -5.81
N HIS A 41 -10.18 9.32 -5.64
CA HIS A 41 -9.20 10.19 -6.29
C HIS A 41 -7.75 10.00 -5.78
N MET A 42 -7.57 9.26 -4.69
CA MET A 42 -6.28 8.99 -4.05
C MET A 42 -5.76 7.56 -4.29
N ILE A 43 -6.54 6.68 -4.92
CA ILE A 43 -6.13 5.29 -5.16
C ILE A 43 -4.94 5.23 -6.12
N LYS A 44 -4.96 6.06 -7.17
CA LYS A 44 -3.93 6.04 -8.22
C LYS A 44 -2.53 6.33 -7.65
N VAL A 45 -2.39 7.36 -6.81
CA VAL A 45 -1.09 7.72 -6.23
C VAL A 45 -0.56 6.64 -5.28
N ASN A 46 -1.45 5.89 -4.61
CA ASN A 46 -1.04 4.77 -3.78
C ASN A 46 -0.40 3.65 -4.63
N MET A 47 -1.03 3.31 -5.77
CA MET A 47 -0.49 2.31 -6.69
C MET A 47 0.82 2.77 -7.36
N GLU A 48 0.89 4.03 -7.80
CA GLU A 48 2.10 4.58 -8.42
C GLU A 48 3.30 4.51 -7.47
N LYS A 49 3.11 4.88 -6.20
CA LYS A 49 4.16 4.80 -5.18
C LYS A 49 4.55 3.37 -4.86
N GLN A 50 3.60 2.43 -4.82
CA GLN A 50 3.93 1.05 -4.56
C GLN A 50 4.77 0.44 -5.70
N LEU A 51 4.40 0.68 -6.95
CA LEU A 51 5.18 0.22 -8.10
C LEU A 51 6.60 0.79 -8.07
N GLU A 52 6.73 2.09 -7.79
CA GLU A 52 8.02 2.78 -7.73
C GLU A 52 8.88 2.34 -6.55
N TRP A 53 8.32 2.23 -5.34
CA TRP A 53 9.09 2.02 -4.11
C TRP A 53 9.27 0.56 -3.72
N CYS A 54 8.41 -0.34 -4.21
CA CYS A 54 8.48 -1.77 -3.92
C CYS A 54 8.91 -2.60 -5.13
N ASP A 55 9.52 -1.97 -6.16
CA ASP A 55 10.08 -2.62 -7.35
C ASP A 55 9.09 -3.58 -8.03
N GLU A 56 7.84 -3.13 -8.20
CA GLU A 56 6.74 -3.89 -8.80
C GLU A 56 6.43 -5.24 -8.11
N ALA A 57 6.83 -5.41 -6.84
CA ALA A 57 6.41 -6.56 -6.05
C ALA A 57 4.87 -6.69 -6.02
N PRO A 58 4.30 -7.90 -5.96
CA PRO A 58 2.85 -8.09 -5.90
C PRO A 58 2.23 -7.30 -4.75
N PHE A 59 1.13 -6.60 -5.04
CA PHE A 59 0.46 -5.75 -4.06
C PHE A 59 -0.86 -6.37 -3.59
N TYR A 60 -1.02 -6.51 -2.28
CA TYR A 60 -2.19 -7.10 -1.66
C TYR A 60 -2.93 -6.06 -0.80
N THR A 61 -4.14 -5.68 -1.20
CA THR A 61 -4.89 -4.59 -0.57
C THR A 61 -6.10 -5.09 0.20
N LEU A 62 -6.50 -4.36 1.24
CA LEU A 62 -7.75 -4.60 1.97
C LEU A 62 -8.83 -3.60 1.49
N GLY A 63 -9.43 -3.87 0.34
CA GLY A 63 -10.43 -3.00 -0.29
C GLY A 63 -9.85 -2.25 -1.49
N PRO A 64 -9.66 -0.91 -1.44
CA PRO A 64 -9.91 -0.04 -0.29
C PRO A 64 -11.36 0.47 -0.20
N LEU A 65 -11.84 0.71 1.02
CA LEU A 65 -13.11 1.38 1.28
C LEU A 65 -13.03 2.84 0.83
N THR A 66 -13.91 3.23 -0.08
CA THR A 66 -13.94 4.59 -0.66
C THR A 66 -14.70 5.59 0.20
N THR A 67 -15.42 5.12 1.21
CA THR A 67 -16.21 5.91 2.16
C THR A 67 -16.34 5.17 3.49
N ASP A 68 -16.47 5.92 4.58
CA ASP A 68 -16.61 5.35 5.94
C ASP A 68 -18.07 5.37 6.44
N ILE A 69 -19.01 5.88 5.64
CA ILE A 69 -20.35 6.24 6.13
C ILE A 69 -21.38 5.10 6.10
N ALA A 70 -21.01 3.91 5.61
CA ALA A 70 -21.95 2.82 5.34
C ALA A 70 -21.58 1.50 6.05
N PRO A 71 -21.44 1.47 7.39
CA PRO A 71 -21.18 0.22 8.09
C PRO A 71 -22.30 -0.80 7.83
N GLY A 72 -21.93 -2.01 7.43
CA GLY A 72 -22.87 -3.08 7.04
C GLY A 72 -23.08 -3.23 5.52
N TYR A 73 -22.45 -2.37 4.71
CA TYR A 73 -22.48 -2.42 3.23
C TYR A 73 -21.07 -2.27 2.65
#